data_AF-A0A8I2JYZ7-F1
#
_entry.id   AF-A0A8I2JYZ7-F1
#
_cell.length_a   1.000
_cell.length_b   1.000
_cell.length_c   1.000
_cell.angle_alpha   90.00
_cell.angle_beta   90.00
_cell.angle_gamma   90.00
#
_symmetry.space_group_name_H-M   'P 1'
#
loop_
_entity.id
_entity.type
_entity.pdbx_description
1 polymer ?
#
loop_
_entity_poly.entity_id
_entity_poly.type
_entity_poly.pdbx_seq_one_letter_code
_entity_poly.pdbx_strand_id
1 'polypeptide(L)'
;MNHGKKFLTAALASLVLILVGNINIQGFVCINNIVEVFGDEEGSGKQQIESYVISGASSFLQAHSYVNLLLNEYELSGTQAFNFNNALEYTESAISLLESARNRYVSAKTLGAGLGYNQQKIDLFKSFDYDGFIEANNLNKDIAKEVKKYLIAGDITGIYRKAADDITGILDTLYTVKEILKSSVKPDITLFWKLLQQYSQGALFGNYATLIGTAVLDKQIR
;
A
#
# COMPACT_ATOMS: atom_id res chain seq x y z
N MET A 1 12.14 32.27 25.06
CA MET A 1 13.16 31.59 24.24
C MET A 1 13.13 30.04 24.32
N ASN A 2 12.12 29.42 24.94
CA ASN A 2 12.09 27.96 25.20
C ASN A 2 11.02 27.17 24.39
N HIS A 3 10.16 27.86 23.63
CA HIS A 3 9.14 27.22 22.78
C HIS A 3 9.65 26.87 21.37
N GLY A 4 10.55 27.68 20.80
CA GLY A 4 11.11 27.41 19.47
C GLY A 4 11.93 26.12 19.40
N LYS A 5 12.66 25.77 20.48
CA LYS A 5 13.45 24.53 20.55
C LYS A 5 12.57 23.27 20.61
N LYS A 6 11.43 23.32 21.32
CA LYS A 6 10.48 22.19 21.42
C LYS A 6 9.79 21.91 20.09
N PHE A 7 9.45 22.95 19.33
CA PHE A 7 8.84 22.83 18.00
C PHE A 7 9.84 22.25 16.99
N LEU A 8 11.11 22.69 17.03
CA LEU A 8 12.17 22.17 16.17
C LEU A 8 12.44 20.68 16.43
N THR A 9 12.47 20.26 17.71
CA THR A 9 12.66 18.83 18.06
C THR A 9 11.48 17.95 17.68
N ALA A 10 10.24 18.47 17.75
CA ALA A 10 9.06 17.72 17.31
C ALA A 10 9.03 17.57 15.78
N ALA A 11 9.34 18.64 15.04
CA ALA A 11 9.44 18.61 13.59
C ALA A 11 10.57 17.67 13.10
N LEU A 12 11.74 17.70 13.76
CA LEU A 12 12.84 16.78 13.47
C LEU A 12 12.49 15.32 13.79
N ALA A 13 11.75 15.05 14.88
CA ALA A 13 11.29 13.70 15.20
C ALA A 13 10.27 13.18 14.17
N SER A 14 9.36 14.04 13.70
CA SER A 14 8.43 13.71 12.61
C SER A 14 9.15 13.47 11.30
N LEU A 15 10.16 14.29 10.96
CA LEU A 15 10.97 14.13 9.76
C LEU A 15 11.77 12.82 9.79
N VAL A 16 12.30 12.43 10.96
CA VAL A 16 12.99 11.15 11.16
C VAL A 16 12.01 9.98 11.07
N LEU A 17 10.78 10.10 11.57
CA LEU A 17 9.74 9.06 11.39
C LEU A 17 9.29 8.93 9.93
N ILE A 18 9.16 10.04 9.20
CA ILE A 18 8.89 10.07 7.76
C ILE A 18 10.06 9.45 6.99
N LEU A 19 11.31 9.75 7.37
CA LEU A 19 12.51 9.18 6.77
C LEU A 19 12.68 7.69 7.09
N VAL A 20 12.40 7.24 8.31
CA VAL A 20 12.42 5.82 8.70
C VAL A 20 11.28 5.04 8.05
N GLY A 21 10.12 5.68 7.82
CA GLY A 21 9.05 5.16 6.96
C GLY A 21 9.50 5.03 5.50
N ASN A 22 10.24 6.02 4.98
CA ASN A 22 10.78 6.00 3.62
C ASN A 22 11.94 5.01 3.43
N ILE A 23 12.76 4.73 4.45
CA ILE A 23 13.84 3.73 4.37
C ILE A 23 13.29 2.30 4.19
N ASN A 24 12.03 2.04 4.61
CA ASN A 24 11.36 0.78 4.31
C ASN A 24 10.81 0.68 2.87
N ILE A 25 10.89 1.74 2.06
CA ILE A 25 10.52 1.69 0.63
C ILE A 25 11.54 0.85 -0.18
N GLN A 26 12.75 0.61 0.34
CA GLN A 26 13.68 -0.31 -0.34
C GLN A 26 13.23 -1.79 -0.31
N GLY A 27 12.24 -2.16 0.51
CA GLY A 27 11.61 -3.49 0.45
C GLY A 27 10.63 -3.68 -0.71
N PHE A 28 10.33 -2.63 -1.49
CA PHE A 28 9.20 -2.61 -2.42
C PHE A 28 9.46 -3.24 -3.80
N VAL A 29 10.71 -3.61 -4.13
CA VAL A 29 11.11 -3.85 -5.53
C VAL A 29 10.93 -5.29 -6.03
N CYS A 30 10.61 -6.30 -5.22
CA CYS A 30 10.38 -7.67 -5.76
C CYS A 30 9.24 -8.50 -5.15
N ILE A 31 8.33 -7.92 -4.35
CA ILE A 31 7.54 -8.71 -3.41
C ILE A 31 6.05 -8.36 -3.53
N ASN A 32 5.38 -8.79 -4.61
CA ASN A 32 3.91 -8.80 -4.63
C ASN A 32 3.26 -10.09 -5.11
N ASN A 33 4.00 -11.18 -5.29
CA ASN A 33 3.44 -12.29 -6.02
C ASN A 33 3.43 -13.64 -5.31
N ILE A 34 2.22 -14.05 -4.93
CA ILE A 34 1.89 -15.41 -4.51
C ILE A 34 1.07 -16.13 -5.61
N VAL A 35 1.19 -15.72 -6.88
CA VAL A 35 0.47 -16.32 -8.03
C VAL A 35 0.63 -17.83 -8.15
N GLU A 36 1.71 -18.36 -7.58
CA GLU A 36 1.97 -19.78 -7.55
C GLU A 36 0.79 -20.58 -6.99
N VAL A 37 -0.01 -19.98 -6.12
CA VAL A 37 -1.22 -20.58 -5.54
C VAL A 37 -2.35 -20.83 -6.55
N PHE A 38 -2.32 -20.23 -7.74
CA PHE A 38 -3.37 -20.45 -8.75
C PHE A 38 -3.16 -21.76 -9.51
N GLY A 39 -4.25 -22.39 -9.94
CA GLY A 39 -4.26 -23.72 -10.58
C GLY A 39 -3.66 -23.79 -12.00
N ASP A 40 -3.20 -22.66 -12.55
CA ASP A 40 -2.68 -22.57 -13.91
C ASP A 40 -1.17 -22.91 -13.96
N GLU A 41 -0.83 -24.21 -13.91
CA GLU A 41 0.55 -24.71 -13.70
C GLU A 41 1.59 -24.23 -14.73
N GLU A 42 1.17 -23.88 -15.96
CA GLU A 42 2.07 -23.40 -17.02
C GLU A 42 1.54 -22.19 -17.82
N GLY A 43 0.38 -21.62 -17.45
CA GLY A 43 -0.34 -20.72 -18.35
C GLY A 43 -0.12 -19.22 -18.17
N SER A 44 -0.57 -18.52 -19.20
CA SER A 44 -0.53 -17.06 -19.33
C SER A 44 -1.33 -16.33 -18.25
N GLY A 45 -2.25 -17.00 -17.56
CA GLY A 45 -3.11 -16.43 -16.53
C GLY A 45 -2.32 -15.96 -15.31
N LYS A 46 -1.39 -16.79 -14.81
CA LYS A 46 -0.51 -16.40 -13.68
C LYS A 46 0.38 -15.22 -14.02
N GLN A 47 0.99 -15.23 -15.21
CA GLN A 47 1.85 -14.13 -15.69
C GLN A 47 1.04 -12.83 -15.86
N GLN A 48 -0.23 -12.93 -16.25
CA GLN A 48 -1.11 -11.78 -16.37
C GLN A 48 -1.51 -11.22 -14.99
N ILE A 49 -1.84 -12.08 -14.01
CA ILE A 49 -2.07 -11.66 -12.62
C ILE A 49 -0.82 -10.98 -12.06
N GLU A 50 0.36 -11.59 -12.26
CA GLU A 50 1.65 -11.02 -11.87
C GLU A 50 1.85 -9.62 -12.42
N SER A 51 1.66 -9.47 -13.74
CA SER A 51 1.79 -8.19 -14.43
C SER A 51 0.83 -7.13 -13.87
N TYR A 52 -0.43 -7.49 -13.61
CA TYR A 52 -1.39 -6.59 -12.98
C TYR A 52 -0.95 -6.17 -11.59
N VAL A 53 -0.52 -7.11 -10.77
CA VAL A 53 -0.13 -6.86 -9.39
C VAL A 53 1.13 -5.99 -9.31
N ILE A 54 2.16 -6.30 -10.10
CA ILE A 54 3.41 -5.50 -10.18
C ILE A 54 3.10 -4.09 -10.69
N SER A 55 2.34 -3.97 -11.78
CA SER A 55 1.99 -2.68 -12.35
C SER A 55 1.08 -1.87 -11.41
N GLY A 56 0.20 -2.54 -10.66
CA GLY A 56 -0.66 -1.93 -9.64
C GLY A 56 0.16 -1.34 -8.50
N ALA A 57 1.08 -2.12 -7.95
CA ALA A 57 1.99 -1.69 -6.90
C ALA A 57 2.89 -0.52 -7.35
N SER A 58 3.40 -0.58 -8.59
CA SER A 58 4.20 0.50 -9.17
C SER A 58 3.41 1.81 -9.27
N SER A 59 2.18 1.77 -9.78
CA SER A 59 1.33 2.98 -9.83
C SER A 59 0.95 3.49 -8.43
N PHE A 60 0.69 2.60 -7.48
CA PHE A 60 0.43 2.98 -6.08
C PHE A 60 1.61 3.75 -5.47
N LEU A 61 2.83 3.27 -5.66
CA LEU A 61 4.05 3.96 -5.21
C LEU A 61 4.24 5.32 -5.88
N GLN A 62 4.07 5.38 -7.19
CA GLN A 62 4.20 6.65 -7.91
C GLN A 62 3.17 7.67 -7.43
N ALA A 63 1.93 7.24 -7.16
CA ALA A 63 0.91 8.11 -6.58
C ALA A 63 1.32 8.63 -5.20
N HIS A 64 1.94 7.79 -4.37
CA HIS A 64 2.44 8.21 -3.05
C HIS A 64 3.46 9.35 -3.17
N SER A 65 4.35 9.31 -4.17
CA SER A 65 5.30 10.39 -4.44
C SER A 65 4.59 11.73 -4.71
N TYR A 66 3.51 11.73 -5.48
CA TYR A 66 2.70 12.94 -5.70
C TYR A 66 2.01 13.42 -4.43
N VAL A 67 1.51 12.51 -3.59
CA VAL A 67 0.96 12.89 -2.28
C VAL A 67 2.01 13.52 -1.38
N ASN A 68 3.25 13.04 -1.42
CA ASN A 68 4.36 13.66 -0.68
C ASN A 68 4.71 15.05 -1.22
N LEU A 69 4.68 15.26 -2.54
CA LEU A 69 4.85 16.59 -3.14
C LEU A 69 3.73 17.55 -2.71
N LEU A 70 2.49 17.06 -2.66
CA LEU A 70 1.36 17.82 -2.17
C LEU A 70 1.49 18.19 -0.68
N LEU A 71 1.94 17.26 0.16
CA LEU A 71 2.24 17.54 1.57
C LEU A 71 3.38 18.56 1.70
N ASN A 72 4.42 18.46 0.89
CA ASN A 72 5.51 19.43 0.88
C ASN A 72 5.00 20.85 0.53
N GLU A 73 4.12 20.99 -0.46
CA GLU A 73 3.47 22.27 -0.77
C GLU A 73 2.65 22.80 0.43
N TYR A 74 1.97 21.91 1.14
CA TYR A 74 1.26 22.25 2.37
C TYR A 74 2.19 22.80 3.45
N GLU A 75 3.31 22.14 3.71
CA GLU A 75 4.28 22.55 4.73
C GLU A 75 4.97 23.88 4.38
N LEU A 76 5.39 24.03 3.12
CA LEU A 76 6.03 25.26 2.63
C LEU A 76 5.12 26.47 2.78
N SER A 77 3.80 26.30 2.71
CA SER A 77 2.87 27.42 2.89
C SER A 77 2.86 28.06 4.28
N GLY A 78 3.60 27.51 5.24
CA GLY A 78 3.92 28.20 6.50
C GLY A 78 4.94 29.35 6.33
N THR A 79 5.72 29.32 5.25
CA THR A 79 6.76 30.32 4.94
C THR A 79 6.55 31.06 3.61
N GLN A 80 5.72 30.53 2.71
CA GLN A 80 5.37 31.13 1.42
C GLN A 80 3.87 31.04 1.14
N ALA A 81 3.39 31.66 0.06
CA ALA A 81 2.00 31.49 -0.39
C ALA A 81 1.76 30.04 -0.86
N PHE A 82 0.59 29.48 -0.53
CA PHE A 82 0.19 28.14 -0.98
C PHE A 82 -0.12 28.15 -2.49
N ASN A 83 0.56 27.30 -3.25
CA ASN A 83 0.33 27.19 -4.69
C ASN A 83 -0.79 26.17 -5.01
N PHE A 84 -2.00 26.69 -5.21
CA PHE A 84 -3.17 25.88 -5.55
C PHE A 84 -3.04 25.11 -6.87
N ASN A 85 -2.35 25.66 -7.87
CA ASN A 85 -2.18 24.99 -9.16
C ASN A 85 -1.31 23.75 -9.01
N ASN A 86 -0.16 23.88 -8.34
CA ASN A 86 0.72 22.74 -8.05
C ASN A 86 -0.02 21.69 -7.21
N ALA A 87 -0.72 22.13 -6.16
CA ALA A 87 -1.47 21.23 -5.29
C ALA A 87 -2.54 20.44 -6.06
N LEU A 88 -3.26 21.10 -6.97
CA LEU A 88 -4.27 20.45 -7.79
C LEU A 88 -3.63 19.45 -8.76
N GLU A 89 -2.54 19.82 -9.44
CA GLU A 89 -1.81 18.94 -10.35
C GLU A 89 -1.30 17.67 -9.65
N TYR A 90 -0.69 17.81 -8.47
CA TYR A 90 -0.24 16.67 -7.68
C TYR A 90 -1.40 15.77 -7.24
N THR A 91 -2.52 16.38 -6.82
CA THR A 91 -3.72 15.64 -6.41
C THR A 91 -4.30 14.85 -7.59
N GLU A 92 -4.43 15.46 -8.77
CA GLU A 92 -4.96 14.81 -9.97
C GLU A 92 -4.03 13.70 -10.50
N SER A 93 -2.72 13.93 -10.45
CA SER A 93 -1.72 12.91 -10.83
C SER A 93 -1.79 11.70 -9.90
N ALA A 94 -1.90 11.91 -8.59
CA ALA A 94 -2.08 10.85 -7.62
C ALA A 94 -3.38 10.06 -7.85
N ILE A 95 -4.50 10.76 -8.08
CA ILE A 95 -5.80 10.13 -8.37
C ILE A 95 -5.70 9.22 -9.60
N SER A 96 -5.18 9.74 -10.72
CA SER A 96 -5.08 8.97 -11.97
C SER A 96 -4.28 7.67 -11.80
N LEU A 97 -3.14 7.75 -11.10
CA LEU A 97 -2.30 6.59 -10.82
C LEU A 97 -2.98 5.59 -9.89
N LEU A 98 -3.69 6.05 -8.86
CA LEU A 98 -4.44 5.18 -7.95
C LEU A 98 -5.63 4.51 -8.62
N GLU A 99 -6.35 5.19 -9.51
CA GLU A 99 -7.41 4.56 -10.30
C GLU A 99 -6.85 3.44 -11.18
N SER A 100 -5.69 3.69 -11.80
CA SER A 100 -4.95 2.68 -12.56
C SER A 100 -4.54 1.50 -11.66
N ALA A 101 -3.99 1.77 -10.47
CA ALA A 101 -3.61 0.74 -9.50
C ALA A 101 -4.81 -0.10 -9.04
N ARG A 102 -5.90 0.54 -8.63
CA ARG A 102 -7.15 -0.12 -8.20
C ARG A 102 -7.67 -1.05 -9.28
N ASN A 103 -7.77 -0.56 -10.52
CA ASN A 103 -8.30 -1.34 -11.64
C ASN A 103 -7.45 -2.59 -11.90
N ARG A 104 -6.13 -2.51 -11.74
CA ARG A 104 -5.25 -3.69 -11.87
C ARG A 104 -5.47 -4.72 -10.76
N TYR A 105 -5.62 -4.30 -9.51
CA TYR A 105 -5.95 -5.23 -8.42
C TYR A 105 -7.35 -5.87 -8.59
N VAL A 106 -8.33 -5.13 -9.10
CA VAL A 106 -9.64 -5.67 -9.48
C VAL A 106 -9.53 -6.71 -10.59
N SER A 107 -8.71 -6.45 -11.61
CA SER A 107 -8.44 -7.41 -12.70
C SER A 107 -7.73 -8.66 -12.19
N ALA A 108 -6.72 -8.52 -11.33
CA ALA A 108 -6.01 -9.63 -10.70
C ALA A 108 -6.95 -10.51 -9.87
N LYS A 109 -7.82 -9.89 -9.05
CA LYS A 109 -8.88 -10.58 -8.30
C LYS A 109 -9.80 -11.38 -9.22
N THR A 110 -10.32 -10.74 -10.26
CA THR A 110 -11.30 -11.34 -11.18
C THR A 110 -10.69 -12.52 -11.94
N LEU A 111 -9.48 -12.35 -12.46
CA LEU A 111 -8.76 -13.40 -13.17
C LEU A 111 -8.39 -14.56 -12.22
N GLY A 112 -7.86 -14.26 -11.04
CA GLY A 112 -7.51 -15.27 -10.04
C GLY A 112 -8.71 -16.10 -9.59
N ALA A 113 -9.89 -15.49 -9.44
CA ALA A 113 -11.12 -16.21 -9.14
C ALA A 113 -11.52 -17.18 -10.28
N GLY A 114 -11.26 -16.81 -11.54
CA GLY A 114 -11.52 -17.65 -12.70
C GLY A 114 -10.55 -18.83 -12.84
N LEU A 115 -9.28 -18.66 -12.43
CA LEU A 115 -8.28 -19.73 -12.49
C LEU A 115 -8.46 -20.78 -11.37
N GLY A 116 -9.06 -20.38 -10.24
CA GLY A 116 -9.12 -21.23 -9.05
C GLY A 116 -7.75 -21.48 -8.41
N TYR A 117 -7.74 -22.21 -7.31
CA TYR A 117 -6.52 -22.43 -6.52
C TYR A 117 -5.95 -23.84 -6.70
N ASN A 118 -4.62 -23.94 -6.66
CA ASN A 118 -3.92 -25.18 -6.41
C ASN A 118 -4.10 -25.55 -4.92
N GLN A 119 -4.90 -26.58 -4.65
CA GLN A 119 -5.27 -26.93 -3.28
C GLN A 119 -4.07 -27.35 -2.42
N GLN A 120 -3.07 -28.02 -3.00
CA GLN A 120 -1.85 -28.43 -2.28
C GLN A 120 -1.11 -27.20 -1.73
N LYS A 121 -0.97 -26.15 -2.57
CA LYS A 121 -0.35 -24.89 -2.13
C LYS A 121 -1.20 -24.18 -1.08
N ILE A 122 -2.52 -24.16 -1.23
CA ILE A 122 -3.43 -23.58 -0.21
C ILE A 122 -3.29 -24.29 1.15
N ASP A 123 -3.11 -25.61 1.16
CA ASP A 123 -2.96 -26.35 2.42
C ASP A 123 -1.64 -26.03 3.16
N LEU A 124 -0.61 -25.56 2.45
CA LEU A 124 0.60 -25.00 3.08
C LEU A 124 0.29 -23.74 3.88
N PHE A 125 -0.56 -22.85 3.36
CA PHE A 125 -0.96 -21.64 4.09
C PHE A 125 -1.72 -22.01 5.36
N LYS A 126 -2.66 -22.95 5.30
CA LYS A 126 -3.44 -23.39 6.48
C LYS A 126 -2.57 -23.94 7.61
N SER A 127 -1.46 -24.60 7.27
CA SER A 127 -0.57 -25.27 8.23
C SER A 127 0.64 -24.42 8.67
N PHE A 128 0.76 -23.20 8.15
CA PHE A 128 1.88 -22.33 8.45
C PHE A 128 1.83 -21.76 9.87
N ASP A 129 2.98 -21.74 10.56
CA ASP A 129 3.13 -21.08 11.86
C ASP A 129 3.24 -19.55 11.68
N TYR A 130 2.08 -18.91 11.54
CA TYR A 130 2.01 -17.45 11.40
C TYR A 130 2.52 -16.72 12.64
N ASP A 131 2.16 -17.18 13.84
CA ASP A 131 2.46 -16.43 15.06
C ASP A 131 3.97 -16.46 15.34
N GLY A 132 4.61 -17.62 15.20
CA GLY A 132 6.07 -17.73 15.28
C GLY A 132 6.78 -16.92 14.20
N PHE A 133 6.28 -16.91 12.96
CA PHE A 133 6.88 -16.09 11.89
C PHE A 133 6.75 -14.59 12.16
N ILE A 134 5.59 -14.13 12.62
CA ILE A 134 5.33 -12.72 12.96
C ILE A 134 6.28 -12.25 14.06
N GLU A 135 6.48 -13.06 15.09
CA GLU A 135 7.39 -12.76 16.19
C GLU A 135 8.86 -12.77 15.75
N ALA A 136 9.29 -13.79 15.02
CA ALA A 136 10.67 -13.91 14.54
C ALA A 136 11.10 -12.75 13.63
N ASN A 137 10.16 -12.19 12.88
CA ASN A 137 10.43 -11.09 11.94
C ASN A 137 10.06 -9.70 12.50
N ASN A 138 9.67 -9.59 13.78
CA ASN A 138 9.26 -8.34 14.43
C ASN A 138 8.18 -7.58 13.64
N LEU A 139 7.21 -8.28 13.06
CA LEU A 139 6.16 -7.66 12.26
C LEU A 139 5.15 -6.93 13.16
N ASN A 140 4.56 -5.84 12.64
CA ASN A 140 3.44 -5.18 13.30
C ASN A 140 2.29 -6.18 13.48
N LYS A 141 1.95 -6.49 14.73
CA LYS A 141 1.04 -7.57 15.08
C LYS A 141 -0.38 -7.35 14.55
N ASP A 142 -0.86 -6.12 14.48
CA ASP A 142 -2.24 -5.84 14.08
C ASP A 142 -2.41 -6.03 12.57
N ILE A 143 -1.48 -5.48 11.78
CA ILE A 143 -1.49 -5.66 10.31
C ILE A 143 -1.22 -7.12 9.96
N ALA A 144 -0.27 -7.78 10.65
CA ALA A 144 0.03 -9.17 10.38
C ALA A 144 -1.13 -10.11 10.74
N LYS A 145 -1.88 -9.83 11.82
CA LYS A 145 -3.13 -10.54 12.14
C LYS A 145 -4.18 -10.35 11.05
N GLU A 146 -4.27 -9.17 10.45
CA GLU A 146 -5.19 -8.93 9.34
C GLU A 146 -4.80 -9.75 8.11
N VAL A 147 -3.53 -9.74 7.73
CA VAL A 147 -3.00 -10.57 6.63
C VAL A 147 -3.23 -12.06 6.89
N LYS A 148 -2.95 -12.53 8.13
CA LYS A 148 -3.17 -13.92 8.56
C LYS A 148 -4.60 -14.38 8.26
N LYS A 149 -5.62 -13.54 8.46
CA LYS A 149 -7.03 -13.91 8.20
C LYS A 149 -7.26 -14.37 6.76
N TYR A 150 -6.64 -13.70 5.79
CA TYR A 150 -6.77 -14.07 4.38
C TYR A 150 -5.94 -15.31 4.07
N LEU A 151 -4.68 -15.29 4.48
CA LEU A 151 -3.73 -16.35 4.13
C LEU A 151 -4.14 -17.70 4.73
N ILE A 152 -4.50 -17.77 6.02
CA ILE A 152 -4.90 -19.03 6.66
C ILE A 152 -6.21 -19.59 6.07
N ALA A 153 -7.07 -18.73 5.54
CA ALA A 153 -8.30 -19.13 4.85
C ALA A 153 -8.04 -19.57 3.40
N GLY A 154 -6.83 -19.37 2.86
CA GLY A 154 -6.52 -19.56 1.45
C GLY A 154 -7.15 -18.50 0.54
N ASP A 155 -7.59 -17.35 1.08
CA ASP A 155 -8.30 -16.31 0.32
C ASP A 155 -7.31 -15.30 -0.29
N ILE A 156 -6.60 -15.74 -1.34
CA ILE A 156 -5.60 -14.91 -2.02
C ILE A 156 -6.27 -13.80 -2.84
N THR A 157 -7.39 -14.09 -3.51
CA THR A 157 -8.17 -13.04 -4.20
C THR A 157 -8.74 -12.00 -3.24
N GLY A 158 -8.98 -12.37 -1.98
CA GLY A 158 -9.32 -11.47 -0.89
C GLY A 158 -8.24 -10.42 -0.58
N ILE A 159 -6.96 -10.75 -0.77
CA ILE A 159 -5.84 -9.82 -0.61
C ILE A 159 -5.87 -8.77 -1.72
N TYR A 160 -6.10 -9.17 -2.97
CA TYR A 160 -6.23 -8.23 -4.10
C TYR A 160 -7.46 -7.34 -3.94
N ARG A 161 -8.58 -7.89 -3.45
CA ARG A 161 -9.75 -7.10 -3.07
C ARG A 161 -9.40 -6.06 -2.01
N LYS A 162 -8.75 -6.47 -0.92
CA LYS A 162 -8.37 -5.57 0.18
C LYS A 162 -7.48 -4.42 -0.32
N ALA A 163 -6.51 -4.72 -1.18
CA ALA A 163 -5.66 -3.69 -1.80
C ALA A 163 -6.49 -2.69 -2.63
N ALA A 164 -7.45 -3.16 -3.42
CA ALA A 164 -8.35 -2.29 -4.18
C ALA A 164 -9.26 -1.44 -3.25
N ASP A 165 -9.74 -2.00 -2.15
CA ASP A 165 -10.56 -1.30 -1.17
C ASP A 165 -9.75 -0.22 -0.43
N ASP A 166 -8.51 -0.51 -0.07
CA ASP A 166 -7.59 0.46 0.55
C ASP A 166 -7.28 1.63 -0.39
N ILE A 167 -7.01 1.33 -1.67
CA ILE A 167 -6.83 2.36 -2.70
C ILE A 167 -8.09 3.21 -2.87
N THR A 168 -9.27 2.60 -2.78
CA THR A 168 -10.54 3.34 -2.85
C THR A 168 -10.67 4.32 -1.69
N GLY A 169 -10.32 3.92 -0.46
CA GLY A 169 -10.31 4.82 0.69
C GLY A 169 -9.33 5.99 0.57
N ILE A 170 -8.19 5.78 -0.11
CA ILE A 170 -7.23 6.86 -0.43
C ILE A 170 -7.83 7.80 -1.48
N LEU A 171 -8.42 7.24 -2.55
CA LEU A 171 -9.08 8.00 -3.61
C LEU A 171 -10.17 8.91 -3.05
N ASP A 172 -11.03 8.41 -2.15
CA ASP A 172 -12.09 9.20 -1.51
C ASP A 172 -11.53 10.44 -0.78
N THR A 173 -10.40 10.26 -0.09
CA THR A 173 -9.72 11.36 0.61
C THR A 173 -9.10 12.34 -0.39
N LEU A 174 -8.47 11.86 -1.46
CA LEU A 174 -7.91 12.73 -2.51
C LEU A 174 -8.99 13.48 -3.29
N TYR A 175 -10.14 12.87 -3.54
CA TYR A 175 -11.28 13.55 -4.16
C TYR A 175 -11.82 14.66 -3.27
N THR A 176 -11.88 14.43 -1.96
CA THR A 176 -12.22 15.49 -0.98
C THR A 176 -11.20 16.64 -1.05
N VAL A 177 -9.91 16.33 -1.06
CA VAL A 177 -8.82 17.33 -1.22
C VAL A 177 -8.96 18.10 -2.52
N LYS A 178 -9.23 17.41 -3.64
CA LYS A 178 -9.41 18.01 -4.96
C LYS A 178 -10.53 19.05 -4.98
N GLU A 179 -11.70 18.72 -4.42
CA GLU A 179 -12.84 19.66 -4.40
C GLU A 179 -12.58 20.88 -3.51
N ILE A 180 -11.85 20.71 -2.41
CA ILE A 180 -11.40 21.82 -1.56
C ILE A 180 -10.45 22.74 -2.34
N LEU A 181 -9.46 22.16 -3.04
CA LEU A 181 -8.48 22.91 -3.83
C LEU A 181 -9.13 23.68 -4.99
N LYS A 182 -10.13 23.10 -5.68
CA LYS A 182 -10.90 23.78 -6.74
C LYS A 182 -11.63 25.03 -6.23
N SER A 183 -11.97 25.06 -4.95
CA SER A 183 -12.59 26.21 -4.30
C SER A 183 -11.57 27.25 -3.83
N SER A 184 -10.29 27.10 -4.19
CA SER A 184 -9.17 27.92 -3.72
C SER A 184 -9.06 27.97 -2.19
N VAL A 185 -9.47 26.89 -1.53
CA VAL A 185 -9.36 26.73 -0.08
C VAL A 185 -8.23 25.76 0.20
N LYS A 186 -7.38 26.10 1.18
CA LYS A 186 -6.29 25.23 1.61
C LYS A 186 -6.90 24.05 2.40
N PRO A 187 -6.61 22.78 2.05
CA PRO A 187 -7.15 21.62 2.77
C PRO A 187 -6.73 21.60 4.24
N ASP A 188 -7.49 20.92 5.10
CA ASP A 188 -7.10 20.76 6.50
C ASP A 188 -5.92 19.77 6.64
N ILE A 189 -4.99 20.01 7.58
CA ILE A 189 -3.83 19.13 7.80
C ILE A 189 -4.27 17.68 8.12
N THR A 190 -5.41 17.49 8.76
CA THR A 190 -5.95 16.18 9.11
C THR A 190 -6.22 15.29 7.91
N LEU A 191 -6.52 15.85 6.74
CA LEU A 191 -6.67 15.09 5.49
C LEU A 191 -5.33 14.47 5.06
N PHE A 192 -4.22 15.20 5.24
CA PHE A 192 -2.89 14.68 4.93
C PHE A 192 -2.44 13.60 5.92
N TRP A 193 -2.74 13.77 7.21
CA TRP A 193 -2.49 12.71 8.19
C TRP A 193 -3.27 11.44 7.86
N LYS A 194 -4.53 11.59 7.44
CA LYS A 194 -5.33 10.46 6.98
C LYS A 194 -4.72 9.80 5.75
N LEU A 195 -4.31 10.56 4.74
CA LEU A 195 -3.64 10.02 3.54
C LEU A 195 -2.38 9.23 3.90
N LEU A 196 -1.48 9.82 4.69
CA LEU A 196 -0.24 9.15 5.12
C LEU A 196 -0.52 7.85 5.88
N GLN A 197 -1.52 7.87 6.78
CA GLN A 197 -1.94 6.66 7.49
C GLN A 197 -2.47 5.58 6.55
N GLN A 198 -3.35 5.95 5.62
CA GLN A 198 -3.92 5.00 4.64
C GLN A 198 -2.85 4.40 3.74
N TYR A 199 -1.92 5.21 3.22
CA TYR A 199 -0.79 4.72 2.43
C TYR A 199 0.12 3.79 3.23
N SER A 200 0.45 4.15 4.47
CA SER A 200 1.29 3.31 5.34
C SER A 200 0.63 1.96 5.64
N GLN A 201 -0.66 1.95 5.96
CA GLN A 201 -1.42 0.74 6.22
C GLN A 201 -1.50 -0.16 4.99
N GLY A 202 -1.87 0.39 3.83
CA GLY A 202 -1.96 -0.37 2.58
C GLY A 202 -0.62 -0.95 2.14
N ALA A 203 0.45 -0.16 2.23
CA ALA A 203 1.81 -0.60 1.93
C ALA A 203 2.27 -1.74 2.85
N LEU A 204 2.08 -1.60 4.16
CA LEU A 204 2.45 -2.63 5.13
C LEU A 204 1.64 -3.92 4.94
N PHE A 205 0.33 -3.81 4.68
CA PHE A 205 -0.51 -4.96 4.40
C PHE A 205 -0.02 -5.74 3.17
N GLY A 206 0.22 -5.06 2.04
CA GLY A 206 0.72 -5.69 0.82
C GLY A 206 2.10 -6.35 1.01
N ASN A 207 3.00 -5.65 1.71
CA ASN A 207 4.33 -6.18 2.03
C ASN A 207 4.25 -7.44 2.89
N TYR A 208 3.41 -7.45 3.93
CA TYR A 208 3.27 -8.59 4.83
C TYR A 208 2.59 -9.77 4.15
N ALA A 209 1.55 -9.51 3.35
CA ALA A 209 0.87 -10.54 2.55
C ALA A 209 1.86 -11.33 1.70
N THR A 210 2.77 -10.61 1.04
CA THR A 210 3.74 -11.27 0.17
C THR A 210 4.91 -11.85 0.96
N LEU A 211 5.49 -11.14 1.94
CA LEU A 211 6.57 -11.67 2.77
C LEU A 211 6.18 -13.02 3.40
N ILE A 212 4.99 -13.07 4.01
CA ILE A 212 4.48 -14.30 4.62
C ILE A 212 4.17 -15.34 3.55
N GLY A 213 3.53 -14.94 2.45
CA GLY A 213 3.16 -15.90 1.40
C GLY A 213 4.34 -16.51 0.67
N THR A 214 5.40 -15.76 0.40
CA THR A 214 6.66 -16.30 -0.11
C THR A 214 7.29 -17.25 0.90
N ALA A 215 7.33 -16.90 2.19
CA ALA A 215 7.85 -17.79 3.23
C ALA A 215 7.07 -19.11 3.37
N VAL A 216 5.76 -19.10 3.10
CA VAL A 216 4.93 -20.31 3.05
C VAL A 216 5.33 -21.19 1.86
N LEU A 217 5.48 -20.59 0.67
CA LEU A 217 5.71 -21.30 -0.58
C LEU A 217 7.15 -21.82 -0.71
N ASP A 218 8.14 -21.08 -0.20
CA ASP A 218 9.56 -21.46 -0.24
C ASP A 218 9.89 -22.70 0.60
N LYS A 219 9.04 -23.07 1.57
CA LYS A 219 9.19 -24.30 2.36
C LYS A 219 9.08 -25.59 1.52
N GLN A 220 8.75 -25.51 0.23
CA GLN A 220 8.80 -26.66 -0.69
C GLN A 220 10.20 -26.99 -1.24
N ILE A 221 11.23 -26.15 -1.01
CA ILE A 221 12.58 -26.33 -1.59
C ILE A 221 13.59 -26.95 -0.57
N ARG A 222 13.15 -27.39 0.61
CA ARG A 222 14.03 -28.03 1.61
C ARG A 222 13.51 -29.37 2.08
#